data_AF-A0A7W0WTG8-F1
#
_entry.id   AF-A0A7W0WTG8-F1
#
_cell.length_a   1.000
_cell.length_b   1.000
_cell.length_c   1.000
_cell.angle_alpha   90.00
_cell.angle_beta   90.00
_cell.angle_gamma   90.00
#
_symmetry.space_group_name_H-M   'P 1'
#
loop_
_entity.id
_entity.type
_entity.pdbx_description
1 polymer ?
#
loop_
_entity_poly.entity_id
_entity_poly.type
_entity_poly.pdbx_seq_one_letter_code
_entity_poly.pdbx_strand_id
1 'polypeptide(L)'
;MHASLKDALTSSDPREAVPAIVSALCQAKPGSEEAQRVREVEAARKRMMTRLDMLESDWPDAAAWASEHQGKLMSTSGLDVDQKKPWTALTPIEQFVTISRADDSSHYVTDAFGTKLTEVGRFAYILDCLRVRRGAVEWAICQGDFDALDRKKLAAELRASAGSTGYERMALRMDLAELDVKLRAHAATVKEALAKEPGYQAVFAAATAGRAAWAKTDPKLHALVTAMDDARITNSRRAYAGCIDKTWPALSAAIATIPAKKLAPVDDQGVRHERAAGAIANDPNAYLAGLAYVQCAMGGEGSGMLVRLLADAMNRWPGFRGPRTTALTTIMNAGIELDDRDARLEFPRVSNNWLSSGGTSYKTSGRGKVGKVEKQGDTAVVSFSPKMETFTYCATRKESNKIVQILSNGTLIYESWCTSYKQATENRASKPQTVDARYLAGVKPGAVVEIIDEVVLYVWPDGKATVPSHVAGVEVK
;
A
#
# COMPACT_ATOMS: atom_id res chain seq x y z
N MET A 1 -15.83 -21.11 34.01
CA MET A 1 -14.85 -21.73 34.94
C MET A 1 -14.99 -21.05 36.29
N HIS A 2 -14.99 -21.81 37.38
CA HIS A 2 -14.77 -21.22 38.71
C HIS A 2 -13.30 -20.86 38.81
N ALA A 3 -12.97 -19.58 38.82
CA ALA A 3 -11.60 -19.13 39.05
C ALA A 3 -11.21 -19.55 40.48
N SER A 4 -10.14 -20.33 40.65
CA SER A 4 -9.78 -20.88 41.96
C SER A 4 -8.81 -19.96 42.70
N LEU A 5 -8.88 -19.95 44.04
CA LEU A 5 -7.90 -19.25 44.87
C LEU A 5 -6.47 -19.74 44.61
N LYS A 6 -6.31 -21.01 44.22
CA LYS A 6 -5.02 -21.57 43.79
C LYS A 6 -4.47 -20.83 42.57
N ASP A 7 -5.30 -20.59 41.55
CA ASP A 7 -4.86 -19.89 40.33
C ASP A 7 -4.49 -18.44 40.63
N ALA A 8 -5.25 -17.77 41.51
CA ALA A 8 -4.96 -16.41 41.95
C ALA A 8 -3.55 -16.27 42.58
N LEU A 9 -3.11 -17.31 43.29
CA LEU A 9 -1.87 -17.26 44.07
C LEU A 9 -0.67 -17.84 43.33
N THR A 10 -0.89 -18.82 42.45
CA THR A 10 0.18 -19.64 41.86
C THR A 10 0.28 -19.55 40.35
N SER A 11 -0.77 -19.13 39.62
CA SER A 11 -0.68 -19.07 38.17
C SER A 11 0.31 -17.98 37.73
N SER A 12 1.13 -18.34 36.76
CA SER A 12 2.04 -17.43 36.07
C SER A 12 1.47 -16.94 34.75
N ASP A 13 0.28 -17.39 34.34
CA ASP A 13 -0.41 -16.84 33.19
C ASP A 13 -1.29 -15.66 33.64
N PRO A 14 -1.05 -14.42 33.18
CA PRO A 14 -1.91 -13.28 33.50
C PRO A 14 -3.38 -13.51 33.12
N ARG A 15 -3.68 -14.30 32.08
CA ARG A 15 -5.05 -14.57 31.64
C ARG A 15 -5.83 -15.44 32.63
N GLU A 16 -5.14 -16.27 33.40
CA GLU A 16 -5.74 -17.10 34.46
C GLU A 16 -5.68 -16.39 35.82
N ALA A 17 -4.53 -15.80 36.14
CA ALA A 17 -4.28 -15.20 37.44
C ALA A 17 -5.15 -13.96 37.68
N VAL A 18 -5.31 -13.07 36.69
CA VAL A 18 -6.05 -11.82 36.89
C VAL A 18 -7.53 -12.05 37.22
N PRO A 19 -8.30 -12.86 36.48
CA PRO A 19 -9.70 -13.11 36.82
C PRO A 19 -9.85 -13.80 38.18
N ALA A 20 -8.91 -14.70 38.52
CA ALA A 20 -8.89 -15.36 39.81
C ALA A 20 -8.62 -14.40 40.97
N ILE A 21 -7.67 -13.47 40.81
CA ILE A 21 -7.37 -12.42 41.80
C ILE A 21 -8.58 -11.49 41.97
N VAL A 22 -9.16 -11.00 40.87
CA VAL A 22 -10.36 -10.16 40.91
C VAL A 22 -11.51 -10.88 41.63
N SER A 23 -11.79 -12.14 41.27
CA SER A 23 -12.85 -12.92 41.91
C SER A 23 -12.59 -13.13 43.39
N ALA A 24 -11.36 -13.47 43.77
CA ALA A 24 -11.00 -13.70 45.18
C ALA A 24 -11.17 -12.43 46.02
N LEU A 25 -10.77 -11.27 45.49
CA LEU A 25 -10.96 -9.98 46.18
C LEU A 25 -12.45 -9.60 46.31
N CYS A 26 -13.28 -9.91 45.32
CA CYS A 26 -14.72 -9.69 45.39
C CYS A 26 -15.45 -10.67 46.32
N GLN A 27 -14.91 -11.87 46.52
CA GLN A 27 -15.51 -12.93 47.33
C GLN A 27 -15.00 -12.96 48.78
N ALA A 28 -13.99 -12.16 49.12
CA ALA A 28 -13.42 -12.04 50.46
C ALA A 28 -14.42 -11.46 51.48
N LYS A 29 -15.37 -12.30 51.90
CA LYS A 29 -16.35 -12.01 52.96
C LYS A 29 -15.82 -12.53 54.29
N PRO A 30 -16.17 -11.91 55.43
CA PRO A 30 -15.76 -12.39 56.75
C PRO A 30 -16.05 -13.90 56.90
N GLY A 31 -15.03 -14.69 57.22
CA GLY A 31 -15.12 -16.14 57.39
C GLY A 31 -14.84 -16.99 56.14
N SER A 32 -14.67 -16.40 54.95
CA SER A 32 -14.29 -17.14 53.73
C SER A 32 -12.79 -17.47 53.70
N GLU A 33 -12.39 -18.47 52.90
CA GLU A 33 -10.97 -18.82 52.71
C GLU A 33 -10.20 -17.64 52.08
N GLU A 34 -10.82 -16.93 51.14
CA GLU A 34 -10.26 -15.75 50.50
C GLU A 34 -10.00 -14.63 51.52
N ALA A 35 -10.91 -14.42 52.47
CA ALA A 35 -10.73 -13.43 53.53
C ALA A 35 -9.58 -13.80 54.48
N GLN A 36 -9.40 -15.09 54.78
CA GLN A 36 -8.26 -15.55 55.59
C GLN A 36 -6.92 -15.34 54.86
N ARG A 37 -6.92 -15.39 53.52
CA ARG A 37 -5.73 -15.29 52.68
C ARG A 37 -5.62 -13.97 51.91
N VAL A 38 -6.38 -12.94 52.30
CA VAL A 38 -6.46 -11.67 51.56
C VAL A 38 -5.09 -10.99 51.39
N ARG A 39 -4.19 -11.13 52.37
CA ARG A 39 -2.82 -10.61 52.29
C ARG A 39 -2.02 -11.27 51.16
N GLU A 40 -2.20 -12.57 50.94
CA GLU A 40 -1.54 -13.31 49.87
C GLU A 40 -2.14 -12.93 48.51
N VAL A 41 -3.47 -12.74 48.44
CA VAL A 41 -4.17 -12.30 47.23
C VAL A 41 -3.72 -10.88 46.83
N GLU A 42 -3.62 -9.95 47.78
CA GLU A 42 -3.08 -8.60 47.55
C GLU A 42 -1.60 -8.63 47.11
N ALA A 43 -0.79 -9.54 47.66
CA ALA A 43 0.57 -9.72 47.20
C ALA A 43 0.61 -10.25 45.75
N ALA A 44 -0.28 -11.18 45.39
CA ALA A 44 -0.41 -11.67 44.01
C ALA A 44 -0.87 -10.56 43.05
N ARG A 45 -1.86 -9.74 43.46
CA ARG A 45 -2.30 -8.55 42.74
C ARG A 45 -1.14 -7.61 42.42
N LYS A 46 -0.35 -7.22 43.43
CA LYS A 46 0.82 -6.33 43.23
C LYS A 46 1.87 -6.92 42.29
N ARG A 47 2.12 -8.24 42.39
CA ARG A 47 3.01 -8.94 41.45
C ARG A 47 2.48 -8.86 40.01
N MET A 48 1.20 -9.13 39.79
CA MET A 48 0.59 -9.06 38.46
C MET A 48 0.56 -7.64 37.92
N MET A 49 0.25 -6.64 38.75
CA MET A 49 0.31 -5.23 38.34
C MET A 49 1.70 -4.83 37.88
N THR A 50 2.74 -5.24 38.62
CA THR A 50 4.14 -4.98 38.23
C THR A 50 4.46 -5.63 36.88
N ARG A 51 4.04 -6.89 36.69
CA ARG A 51 4.26 -7.62 35.44
C ARG A 51 3.55 -6.98 34.23
N LEU A 52 2.37 -6.41 34.45
CA LEU A 52 1.53 -5.79 33.42
C LEU A 52 1.76 -4.28 33.27
N ASP A 53 2.77 -3.74 33.95
CA ASP A 53 3.10 -2.31 34.00
C ASP A 53 1.89 -1.42 34.35
N MET A 54 1.16 -1.84 35.38
CA MET A 54 -0.06 -1.21 35.88
C MET A 54 0.22 -0.41 37.16
N LEU A 55 -0.41 0.76 37.25
CA LEU A 55 -0.53 1.52 38.49
C LEU A 55 -1.79 1.09 39.25
N GLU A 56 -1.89 1.48 40.52
CA GLU A 56 -3.08 1.24 41.34
C GLU A 56 -4.36 1.76 40.68
N SER A 57 -4.26 2.93 40.03
CA SER A 57 -5.35 3.55 39.26
C SER A 57 -5.80 2.74 38.04
N ASP A 58 -4.96 1.81 37.56
CA ASP A 58 -5.26 1.00 36.38
C ASP A 58 -5.99 -0.30 36.77
N TRP A 59 -5.98 -0.71 38.05
CA TRP A 59 -6.62 -1.96 38.50
C TRP A 59 -8.12 -2.08 38.19
N PRO A 60 -8.94 -1.01 38.19
CA PRO A 60 -10.32 -1.09 37.72
C PRO A 60 -10.46 -1.67 36.31
N ASP A 61 -9.46 -1.49 35.43
CA ASP A 61 -9.44 -2.08 34.09
C ASP A 61 -9.37 -3.62 34.14
N ALA A 62 -8.61 -4.17 35.10
CA ALA A 62 -8.53 -5.60 35.33
C ALA A 62 -9.88 -6.19 35.77
N ALA A 63 -10.62 -5.48 36.62
CA ALA A 63 -11.94 -5.90 37.06
C ALA A 63 -12.97 -5.83 35.91
N ALA A 64 -12.95 -4.76 35.11
CA ALA A 64 -13.78 -4.64 33.91
C ALA A 64 -13.50 -5.77 32.92
N TRP A 65 -12.21 -6.07 32.68
CA TRP A 65 -11.81 -7.16 31.80
C TRP A 65 -12.23 -8.52 32.33
N ALA A 66 -11.94 -8.85 33.59
CA ALA A 66 -12.29 -10.13 34.20
C ALA A 66 -13.80 -10.41 34.26
N SER A 67 -14.64 -9.38 34.15
CA SER A 67 -16.10 -9.50 34.18
C SER A 67 -16.71 -9.83 32.81
N GLU A 68 -15.95 -9.75 31.72
CA GLU A 68 -16.42 -10.09 30.38
C GLU A 68 -16.48 -11.62 30.15
N HIS A 69 -17.28 -12.04 29.16
CA HIS A 69 -17.42 -13.46 28.84
C HIS A 69 -16.11 -14.04 28.30
N GLN A 70 -15.77 -15.28 28.66
CA GLN A 70 -14.49 -15.93 28.30
C GLN A 70 -14.15 -15.85 26.79
N GLY A 71 -15.16 -15.95 25.91
CA GLY A 71 -14.94 -15.82 24.46
C GLY A 71 -14.39 -14.46 24.03
N LYS A 72 -14.75 -13.38 24.74
CA LYS A 72 -14.19 -12.04 24.50
C LYS A 72 -12.78 -11.90 25.09
N LEU A 73 -12.51 -12.46 26.27
CA LEU A 73 -11.20 -12.38 26.93
C LEU A 73 -10.02 -12.89 26.07
N MET A 74 -10.32 -13.75 25.11
CA MET A 74 -9.34 -14.36 24.21
C MET A 74 -9.08 -13.56 22.93
N SER A 75 -9.80 -12.44 22.70
CA SER A 75 -9.69 -11.73 21.43
C SER A 75 -9.85 -10.22 21.50
N THR A 76 -8.94 -9.50 20.86
CA THR A 76 -9.05 -8.08 20.53
C THR A 76 -9.98 -7.81 19.34
N SER A 77 -10.62 -8.84 18.77
CA SER A 77 -11.52 -8.71 17.61
C SER A 77 -12.75 -7.85 17.86
N GLY A 78 -13.19 -7.72 19.12
CA GLY A 78 -14.37 -6.95 19.51
C GLY A 78 -14.19 -5.43 19.60
N LEU A 79 -12.98 -4.91 19.37
CA LEU A 79 -12.71 -3.47 19.40
C LEU A 79 -13.30 -2.79 18.16
N ASP A 80 -14.11 -1.75 18.32
CA ASP A 80 -14.68 -1.02 17.18
C ASP A 80 -14.05 0.36 17.02
N VAL A 81 -13.96 0.83 15.78
CA VAL A 81 -13.41 2.14 15.43
C VAL A 81 -14.32 2.78 14.39
N ASP A 82 -14.60 4.06 14.55
CA ASP A 82 -15.24 4.84 13.50
C ASP A 82 -14.37 4.83 12.24
N GLN A 83 -14.77 4.02 11.27
CA GLN A 83 -14.04 3.82 10.01
C GLN A 83 -13.97 5.10 9.15
N LYS A 84 -14.72 6.15 9.50
CA LYS A 84 -14.71 7.44 8.79
C LYS A 84 -13.91 8.52 9.52
N LYS A 85 -13.31 8.20 10.67
CA LYS A 85 -12.44 9.13 11.37
C LYS A 85 -11.12 9.28 10.59
N PRO A 86 -10.62 10.51 10.36
CA PRO A 86 -9.35 10.69 9.67
C PRO A 86 -8.25 9.96 10.44
N TRP A 87 -7.37 9.26 9.71
CA TRP A 87 -6.29 8.50 10.29
C TRP A 87 -5.40 9.35 11.20
N THR A 88 -5.22 10.62 10.83
CA THR A 88 -4.44 11.56 11.63
C THR A 88 -5.07 11.97 12.97
N ALA A 89 -6.32 11.59 13.23
CA ALA A 89 -7.04 11.82 14.48
C ALA A 89 -7.29 10.55 15.29
N LEU A 90 -6.80 9.39 14.83
CA LEU A 90 -6.98 8.15 15.58
C LEU A 90 -6.18 8.16 16.89
N THR A 91 -6.83 7.73 17.96
CA THR A 91 -6.22 7.48 19.28
C THR A 91 -5.31 6.26 19.22
N PRO A 92 -4.45 6.03 20.23
CA PRO A 92 -3.55 4.87 20.24
C PRO A 92 -4.27 3.52 20.04
N ILE A 93 -5.41 3.30 20.72
CA ILE A 93 -6.20 2.06 20.58
C ILE A 93 -6.89 1.99 19.22
N GLU A 94 -7.41 3.10 18.69
CA GLU A 94 -8.00 3.11 17.35
C GLU A 94 -6.95 2.79 16.26
N GLN A 95 -5.71 3.26 16.43
CA GLN A 95 -4.59 2.87 15.54
C GLN A 95 -4.31 1.37 15.63
N PHE A 96 -4.29 0.79 16.83
CA PHE A 96 -4.09 -0.65 17.02
C PHE A 96 -5.11 -1.48 16.25
N VAL A 97 -6.38 -1.14 16.37
CA VAL A 97 -7.48 -1.85 15.68
C VAL A 97 -7.35 -1.68 14.17
N THR A 98 -7.09 -0.46 13.71
CA THR A 98 -6.95 -0.14 12.29
C THR A 98 -5.83 -0.95 11.64
N ILE A 99 -4.67 -1.05 12.30
CA ILE A 99 -3.53 -1.83 11.80
C ILE A 99 -3.82 -3.33 11.87
N SER A 100 -4.39 -3.82 12.97
CA SER A 100 -4.69 -5.25 13.16
C SER A 100 -5.68 -5.82 12.13
N ARG A 101 -6.51 -4.94 11.54
CA ARG A 101 -7.50 -5.25 10.50
C ARG A 101 -7.02 -4.96 9.07
N ALA A 102 -5.83 -4.40 8.90
CA ALA A 102 -5.33 -3.99 7.59
C ALA A 102 -4.91 -5.17 6.69
N ASP A 103 -4.75 -6.36 7.26
CA ASP A 103 -4.36 -7.59 6.55
C ASP A 103 -3.11 -7.35 5.68
N ASP A 104 -3.13 -7.68 4.38
CA ASP A 104 -2.05 -7.44 3.41
C ASP A 104 -1.62 -5.95 3.29
N SER A 105 -2.41 -5.00 3.82
CA SER A 105 -2.11 -3.56 3.80
C SER A 105 -1.46 -3.05 5.09
N SER A 106 -1.08 -3.90 6.04
CA SER A 106 -0.56 -3.46 7.35
C SER A 106 0.70 -2.59 7.24
N HIS A 107 1.60 -2.87 6.30
CA HIS A 107 2.77 -2.02 6.01
C HIS A 107 2.34 -0.60 5.61
N TYR A 108 1.40 -0.47 4.66
CA TYR A 108 0.92 0.82 4.17
C TYR A 108 0.20 1.59 5.28
N VAL A 109 -0.73 0.96 5.99
CA VAL A 109 -1.53 1.60 7.05
C VAL A 109 -0.63 2.10 8.18
N THR A 110 0.35 1.29 8.60
CA THR A 110 1.30 1.68 9.65
C THR A 110 2.18 2.86 9.20
N ASP A 111 2.59 2.86 7.94
CA ASP A 111 3.33 3.95 7.32
C ASP A 111 2.48 5.23 7.15
N ALA A 112 1.17 5.08 6.95
CA ALA A 112 0.27 6.21 6.76
C ALA A 112 0.11 7.08 8.02
N PHE A 113 0.26 6.49 9.21
CA PHE A 113 0.31 7.26 10.46
C PHE A 113 1.59 8.12 10.56
N GLY A 114 2.67 7.79 9.85
CA GLY A 114 3.90 8.58 9.81
C GLY A 114 4.43 8.92 11.21
N THR A 115 4.66 10.22 11.46
CA THR A 115 5.12 10.72 12.77
C THR A 115 4.06 10.65 13.87
N LYS A 116 2.79 10.36 13.53
CA LYS A 116 1.68 10.16 14.48
C LYS A 116 1.48 8.70 14.88
N LEU A 117 2.32 7.78 14.40
CA LEU A 117 2.28 6.40 14.85
C LEU A 117 2.58 6.33 16.35
N THR A 118 1.60 5.86 17.11
CA THR A 118 1.69 5.62 18.55
C THR A 118 2.46 4.32 18.84
N GLU A 119 2.95 4.13 20.07
CA GLU A 119 3.54 2.85 20.46
C GLU A 119 2.49 1.73 20.54
N VAL A 120 1.25 2.05 20.90
CA VAL A 120 0.12 1.09 20.83
C VAL A 120 -0.17 0.70 19.37
N GLY A 121 -0.13 1.64 18.42
CA GLY A 121 -0.21 1.35 16.99
C GLY A 121 0.97 0.51 16.48
N ARG A 122 2.21 0.86 16.87
CA ARG A 122 3.41 0.07 16.54
C ARG A 122 3.30 -1.35 17.09
N PHE A 123 2.77 -1.52 18.30
CA PHE A 123 2.55 -2.82 18.89
C PHE A 123 1.59 -3.69 18.07
N ALA A 124 0.51 -3.14 17.52
CA ALA A 124 -0.35 -3.89 16.58
C ALA A 124 0.43 -4.40 15.37
N TYR A 125 1.25 -3.53 14.78
CA TYR A 125 2.07 -3.90 13.64
C TYR A 125 3.08 -5.02 14.00
N ILE A 126 3.70 -4.94 15.17
CA ILE A 126 4.60 -5.98 15.68
C ILE A 126 3.87 -7.32 15.86
N LEU A 127 2.66 -7.30 16.43
CA LEU A 127 1.85 -8.52 16.55
C LEU A 127 1.51 -9.12 15.18
N ASP A 128 1.20 -8.28 14.19
CA ASP A 128 0.95 -8.70 12.82
C ASP A 128 2.19 -9.33 12.16
N CYS A 129 3.37 -8.73 12.38
CA CYS A 129 4.67 -9.27 11.96
C CYS A 129 5.02 -10.62 12.60
N LEU A 130 4.51 -10.89 13.80
CA LEU A 130 4.76 -12.14 14.54
C LEU A 130 3.73 -13.24 14.24
N ARG A 131 2.73 -12.98 13.38
CA ARG A 131 1.79 -14.02 12.93
C ARG A 131 2.53 -15.12 12.15
N VAL A 132 2.05 -16.36 12.28
CA VAL A 132 2.71 -17.56 11.73
C VAL A 132 2.76 -17.48 10.19
N ARG A 133 3.88 -17.94 9.59
CA ARG A 133 4.16 -18.05 8.13
C ARG A 133 4.71 -16.80 7.41
N ARG A 134 5.37 -15.89 8.13
CA ARG A 134 6.12 -14.78 7.51
C ARG A 134 7.50 -15.24 7.04
N GLY A 135 7.96 -14.74 5.89
CA GLY A 135 9.29 -15.03 5.32
C GLY A 135 10.37 -14.04 5.74
N ALA A 136 11.62 -14.27 5.32
CA ALA A 136 12.77 -13.43 5.66
C ALA A 136 12.60 -11.94 5.27
N VAL A 137 11.88 -11.67 4.17
CA VAL A 137 11.57 -10.31 3.71
C VAL A 137 10.72 -9.56 4.73
N GLU A 138 9.63 -10.17 5.22
CA GLU A 138 8.77 -9.54 6.23
C GLU A 138 9.49 -9.37 7.56
N TRP A 139 10.29 -10.35 7.98
CA TRP A 139 11.12 -10.23 9.19
C TRP A 139 12.04 -9.02 9.11
N ALA A 140 12.74 -8.85 7.99
CA ALA A 140 13.63 -7.74 7.74
C ALA A 140 12.90 -6.38 7.77
N ILE A 141 11.72 -6.28 7.15
CA ILE A 141 10.90 -5.06 7.17
C ILE A 141 10.47 -4.73 8.60
N CYS A 142 10.08 -5.73 9.38
CA CYS A 142 9.57 -5.57 10.75
C CYS A 142 10.67 -5.30 11.80
N GLN A 143 11.92 -5.67 11.55
CA GLN A 143 13.01 -5.57 12.54
C GLN A 143 13.14 -4.18 13.15
N GLY A 144 13.11 -3.12 12.31
CA GLY A 144 13.21 -1.75 12.80
C GLY A 144 12.04 -1.28 13.67
N ASP A 145 10.91 -2.01 13.68
CA ASP A 145 9.81 -1.78 14.62
C ASP A 145 9.99 -2.54 15.93
N PHE A 146 10.56 -3.75 15.90
CA PHE A 146 10.94 -4.48 17.09
C PHE A 146 11.97 -3.70 17.92
N ASP A 147 12.98 -3.15 17.24
CA ASP A 147 14.05 -2.39 17.88
C ASP A 147 13.58 -1.05 18.46
N ALA A 148 12.52 -0.48 17.89
CA ALA A 148 11.99 0.84 18.25
C ALA A 148 10.86 0.81 19.29
N LEU A 149 10.38 -0.35 19.70
CA LEU A 149 9.25 -0.47 20.62
C LEU A 149 9.60 0.07 22.01
N ASP A 150 8.89 1.12 22.45
CA ASP A 150 8.97 1.62 23.82
C ASP A 150 7.79 1.14 24.66
N ARG A 151 8.02 0.09 25.47
CA ARG A 151 7.00 -0.51 26.33
C ARG A 151 6.46 0.45 27.40
N LYS A 152 7.31 1.34 27.94
CA LYS A 152 6.89 2.29 28.98
C LYS A 152 5.97 3.35 28.37
N LYS A 153 6.33 3.84 27.19
CA LYS A 153 5.49 4.77 26.43
C LYS A 153 4.18 4.11 26.00
N LEU A 154 4.20 2.85 25.55
CA LEU A 154 2.99 2.08 25.26
C LEU A 154 2.07 1.99 26.49
N ALA A 155 2.59 1.61 27.66
CA ALA A 155 1.80 1.50 28.88
C ALA A 155 1.22 2.87 29.32
N ALA A 156 1.97 3.96 29.10
CA ALA A 156 1.50 5.32 29.34
C ALA A 156 0.40 5.73 28.34
N GLU A 157 0.54 5.42 27.06
CA GLU A 157 -0.47 5.67 26.02
C GLU A 157 -1.77 4.90 26.30
N LEU A 158 -1.69 3.63 26.72
CA LEU A 158 -2.87 2.87 27.13
C LEU A 158 -3.60 3.57 28.27
N ARG A 159 -2.88 3.98 29.31
CA ARG A 159 -3.46 4.70 30.46
C ARG A 159 -4.10 6.02 30.06
N ALA A 160 -3.48 6.76 29.14
CA ALA A 160 -3.96 8.05 28.66
C ALA A 160 -5.07 7.95 27.58
N SER A 161 -5.43 6.75 27.13
CA SER A 161 -6.43 6.55 26.07
C SER A 161 -7.84 6.79 26.57
N ALA A 162 -8.21 8.09 26.62
CA ALA A 162 -9.55 8.54 26.93
C ALA A 162 -10.55 8.05 25.87
N GLY A 163 -11.74 7.61 26.30
CA GLY A 163 -12.78 7.06 25.44
C GLY A 163 -12.70 5.54 25.24
N SER A 164 -11.56 4.91 25.57
CA SER A 164 -11.46 3.45 25.60
C SER A 164 -11.98 2.87 26.90
N THR A 165 -12.51 1.65 26.85
CA THR A 165 -12.98 0.96 28.06
C THR A 165 -11.82 0.29 28.80
N GLY A 166 -12.00 0.01 30.09
CA GLY A 166 -11.00 -0.71 30.88
C GLY A 166 -10.71 -2.10 30.32
N TYR A 167 -11.72 -2.75 29.74
CA TYR A 167 -11.55 -4.02 29.02
C TYR A 167 -10.51 -3.90 27.90
N GLU A 168 -10.60 -2.89 27.05
CA GLU A 168 -9.72 -2.74 25.87
C GLU A 168 -8.28 -2.51 26.29
N ARG A 169 -8.07 -1.61 27.26
CA ARG A 169 -6.74 -1.35 27.83
C ARG A 169 -6.13 -2.61 28.42
N MET A 170 -6.91 -3.38 29.17
CA MET A 170 -6.40 -4.59 29.80
C MET A 170 -6.12 -5.72 28.80
N ALA A 171 -6.97 -5.89 27.78
CA ALA A 171 -6.73 -6.88 26.73
C ALA A 171 -5.38 -6.67 26.04
N LEU A 172 -5.04 -5.40 25.73
CA LEU A 172 -3.75 -5.06 25.13
C LEU A 172 -2.57 -5.29 26.09
N ARG A 173 -2.75 -5.10 27.39
CA ARG A 173 -1.74 -5.45 28.40
C ARG A 173 -1.47 -6.95 28.45
N MET A 174 -2.49 -7.79 28.26
CA MET A 174 -2.31 -9.25 28.19
C MET A 174 -1.47 -9.64 26.98
N ASP A 175 -1.79 -9.09 25.81
CA ASP A 175 -1.02 -9.37 24.60
C ASP A 175 0.44 -8.87 24.73
N LEU A 176 0.64 -7.71 25.37
CA LEU A 176 1.97 -7.16 25.63
C LEU A 176 2.79 -8.04 26.59
N ALA A 177 2.14 -8.66 27.58
CA ALA A 177 2.82 -9.54 28.53
C ALA A 177 3.38 -10.81 27.87
N GLU A 178 2.76 -11.25 26.77
CA GLU A 178 3.22 -12.39 25.97
C GLU A 178 4.29 -11.99 24.93
N LEU A 179 4.43 -10.70 24.63
CA LEU A 179 5.25 -10.23 23.52
C LEU A 179 6.71 -10.63 23.65
N ASP A 180 7.31 -10.55 24.85
CA ASP A 180 8.73 -10.89 25.04
C ASP A 180 9.05 -12.35 24.72
N VAL A 181 8.10 -13.26 24.95
CA VAL A 181 8.25 -14.67 24.60
C VAL A 181 8.25 -14.81 23.08
N LYS A 182 7.30 -14.15 22.40
CA LYS A 182 7.17 -14.17 20.94
C LYS A 182 8.39 -13.53 20.25
N LEU A 183 8.87 -12.39 20.75
CA LEU A 183 10.05 -11.70 20.22
C LEU A 183 11.32 -12.54 20.39
N ARG A 184 11.53 -13.19 21.55
CA ARG A 184 12.69 -14.06 21.75
C ARG A 184 12.67 -15.28 20.83
N ALA A 185 11.51 -15.92 20.68
CA ALA A 185 11.34 -17.03 19.75
C ALA A 185 11.64 -16.58 18.30
N HIS A 186 11.09 -15.43 17.90
CA HIS A 186 11.33 -14.85 16.59
C HIS A 186 12.82 -14.51 16.35
N ALA A 187 13.48 -13.87 17.30
CA ALA A 187 14.89 -13.51 17.21
C ALA A 187 15.79 -14.76 17.08
N ALA A 188 15.44 -15.86 17.75
CA ALA A 188 16.14 -17.14 17.59
C ALA A 188 15.99 -17.68 16.16
N THR A 189 14.77 -17.66 15.61
CA THR A 189 14.50 -18.06 14.22
C THR A 189 15.25 -17.21 13.21
N VAL A 190 15.25 -15.89 13.37
CA VAL A 190 15.98 -14.97 12.48
C VAL A 190 17.48 -15.23 12.54
N LYS A 191 18.04 -15.40 13.75
CA LYS A 191 19.47 -15.71 13.94
C LYS A 191 19.85 -17.01 13.22
N GLU A 192 19.03 -18.04 13.33
CA GLU A 192 19.26 -19.31 12.64
C GLU A 192 19.21 -19.14 11.12
N ALA A 193 18.22 -18.41 10.59
CA ALA A 193 18.11 -18.16 9.15
C ALA A 193 19.33 -17.39 8.61
N LEU A 194 19.73 -16.31 9.27
CA LEU A 194 20.89 -15.49 8.87
C LEU A 194 22.23 -16.24 8.91
N ALA A 195 22.32 -17.32 9.69
CA ALA A 195 23.51 -18.17 9.75
C ALA A 195 23.55 -19.22 8.63
N LYS A 196 22.39 -19.58 8.05
CA LYS A 196 22.28 -20.61 7.00
C LYS A 196 22.51 -20.05 5.60
N GLU A 197 22.05 -18.84 5.33
CA GLU A 197 21.96 -18.28 3.97
C GLU A 197 22.39 -16.80 3.95
N PRO A 198 23.55 -16.48 3.35
CA PRO A 198 24.05 -15.10 3.24
C PRO A 198 23.08 -14.15 2.54
N GLY A 199 22.27 -14.63 1.59
CA GLY A 199 21.26 -13.83 0.90
C GLY A 199 20.28 -13.15 1.88
N TYR A 200 19.97 -13.78 3.02
CA TYR A 200 19.12 -13.15 4.04
C TYR A 200 19.80 -11.96 4.73
N GLN A 201 21.12 -11.96 4.90
CA GLN A 201 21.81 -10.78 5.44
C GLN A 201 21.68 -9.58 4.50
N ALA A 202 21.73 -9.81 3.17
CA ALA A 202 21.50 -8.79 2.18
C ALA A 202 20.05 -8.25 2.24
N VAL A 203 19.06 -9.11 2.51
CA VAL A 203 17.66 -8.68 2.70
C VAL A 203 17.52 -7.73 3.88
N PHE A 204 18.10 -8.07 5.05
CA PHE A 204 18.07 -7.19 6.23
C PHE A 204 18.83 -5.88 5.99
N ALA A 205 19.98 -5.92 5.32
CA ALA A 205 20.73 -4.73 4.96
C ALA A 205 19.93 -3.81 4.01
N ALA A 206 19.28 -4.38 2.99
CA ALA A 206 18.43 -3.64 2.06
C ALA A 206 17.21 -3.02 2.77
N ALA A 207 16.59 -3.75 3.70
CA ALA A 207 15.49 -3.22 4.50
C ALA A 207 15.91 -2.00 5.33
N THR A 208 17.02 -2.11 6.06
CA THR A 208 17.58 -1.00 6.86
C THR A 208 17.95 0.20 5.98
N ALA A 209 18.60 -0.04 4.84
CA ALA A 209 18.94 1.02 3.90
C ALA A 209 17.69 1.72 3.35
N GLY A 210 16.65 0.96 3.01
CA GLY A 210 15.36 1.50 2.58
C GLY A 210 14.70 2.38 3.63
N ARG A 211 14.60 1.90 4.88
CA ARG A 211 14.06 2.70 6.01
C ARG A 211 14.83 4.01 6.19
N ALA A 212 16.17 3.97 6.08
CA ALA A 212 17.01 5.15 6.19
C ALA A 212 16.87 6.11 4.99
N ALA A 213 16.70 5.57 3.78
CA ALA A 213 16.50 6.37 2.57
C ALA A 213 15.15 7.11 2.60
N TRP A 214 14.11 6.49 3.17
CA TRP A 214 12.80 7.12 3.34
C TRP A 214 12.90 8.45 4.10
N ALA A 215 13.75 8.55 5.12
CA ALA A 215 13.93 9.80 5.88
C ALA A 215 14.43 11.00 5.06
N LYS A 216 14.89 10.77 3.81
CA LYS A 216 15.38 11.80 2.88
C LYS A 216 14.32 12.29 1.88
N THR A 217 13.13 11.70 1.88
CA THR A 217 12.03 12.10 0.99
C THR A 217 11.39 13.41 1.45
N ASP A 218 10.70 14.12 0.54
CA ASP A 218 10.19 15.47 0.82
C ASP A 218 9.06 15.47 1.87
N PRO A 219 9.24 16.12 3.04
CA PRO A 219 8.21 16.24 4.08
C PRO A 219 6.89 16.86 3.59
N LYS A 220 6.93 17.74 2.58
CA LYS A 220 5.72 18.34 2.00
C LYS A 220 4.89 17.32 1.24
N LEU A 221 5.54 16.38 0.55
CA LEU A 221 4.84 15.30 -0.15
C LEU A 221 4.22 14.32 0.84
N HIS A 222 4.88 14.05 1.98
CA HIS A 222 4.29 13.28 3.09
C HIS A 222 3.03 13.93 3.65
N ALA A 223 3.08 15.23 3.91
CA ALA A 223 1.92 15.97 4.40
C ALA A 223 0.78 15.95 3.38
N LEU A 224 1.10 16.09 2.08
CA LEU A 224 0.12 16.05 1.01
C LEU A 224 -0.57 14.69 0.89
N VAL A 225 0.19 13.59 0.85
CA VAL A 225 -0.41 12.24 0.80
C VAL A 225 -1.18 11.92 2.08
N THR A 226 -0.71 12.36 3.25
CA THR A 226 -1.43 12.19 4.52
C THR A 226 -2.79 12.89 4.49
N ALA A 227 -2.87 14.09 3.95
CA ALA A 227 -4.14 14.80 3.79
C ALA A 227 -5.10 14.07 2.83
N MET A 228 -4.57 13.42 1.79
CA MET A 228 -5.38 12.64 0.84
C MET A 228 -5.79 11.28 1.41
N ASP A 229 -4.97 10.64 2.23
CA ASP A 229 -5.34 9.46 3.01
C ASP A 229 -6.54 9.79 3.93
N ASP A 230 -6.46 10.91 4.66
CA ASP A 230 -7.56 11.39 5.51
C ASP A 230 -8.82 11.71 4.69
N ALA A 231 -8.67 12.39 3.55
CA ALA A 231 -9.78 12.71 2.65
C ALA A 231 -10.50 11.46 2.15
N ARG A 232 -9.73 10.40 1.81
CA ARG A 232 -10.23 9.10 1.38
C ARG A 232 -10.98 8.37 2.47
N ILE A 233 -10.40 8.29 3.67
CA ILE A 233 -11.00 7.59 4.79
C ILE A 233 -12.28 8.29 5.26
N THR A 234 -12.26 9.62 5.35
CA THR A 234 -13.44 10.41 5.71
C THR A 234 -14.49 10.48 4.59
N ASN A 235 -14.13 10.09 3.36
CA ASN A 235 -14.92 10.28 2.14
C ASN A 235 -15.48 11.71 2.02
N SER A 236 -14.65 12.70 2.37
CA SER A 236 -15.08 14.09 2.53
C SER A 236 -15.03 14.86 1.21
N ARG A 237 -16.19 15.22 0.64
CA ARG A 237 -16.27 16.11 -0.54
C ARG A 237 -15.52 17.42 -0.35
N ARG A 238 -15.57 17.98 0.86
CA ARG A 238 -14.87 19.23 1.19
C ARG A 238 -13.35 19.04 1.14
N ALA A 239 -12.84 17.89 1.55
CA ALA A 239 -11.41 17.60 1.50
C ALA A 239 -10.90 17.43 0.06
N TYR A 240 -11.76 16.97 -0.85
CA TYR A 240 -11.45 16.85 -2.28
C TYR A 240 -11.66 18.13 -3.10
N ALA A 241 -12.34 19.14 -2.57
CA ALA A 241 -12.57 20.38 -3.30
C ALA A 241 -11.25 21.07 -3.71
N GLY A 242 -11.02 21.21 -5.03
CA GLY A 242 -9.80 21.79 -5.59
C GLY A 242 -8.53 20.99 -5.29
N CYS A 243 -8.63 19.70 -4.99
CA CYS A 243 -7.45 18.90 -4.64
C CYS A 243 -6.53 18.66 -5.86
N ILE A 244 -7.07 18.66 -7.09
CA ILE A 244 -6.29 18.46 -8.32
C ILE A 244 -5.31 19.63 -8.50
N ASP A 245 -5.77 20.86 -8.29
CA ASP A 245 -4.93 22.06 -8.38
C ASP A 245 -3.77 22.07 -7.37
N LYS A 246 -3.89 21.30 -6.28
CA LYS A 246 -2.84 21.15 -5.26
C LYS A 246 -1.90 19.99 -5.56
N THR A 247 -2.43 18.88 -6.06
CA THR A 247 -1.68 17.64 -6.26
C THR A 247 -0.98 17.58 -7.62
N TRP A 248 -1.58 18.17 -8.66
CA TRP A 248 -0.98 18.20 -10.00
C TRP A 248 0.36 18.94 -10.07
N PRO A 249 0.54 20.13 -9.46
CA PRO A 249 1.85 20.78 -9.45
C PRO A 249 2.92 19.98 -8.73
N ALA A 250 2.56 19.28 -7.64
CA ALA A 250 3.48 18.41 -6.91
C ALA A 250 3.90 17.20 -7.76
N LEU A 251 2.95 16.55 -8.43
CA LEU A 251 3.23 15.45 -9.35
C LEU A 251 4.11 15.91 -10.52
N SER A 252 3.77 17.04 -11.14
CA SER A 252 4.52 17.62 -12.26
C SER A 252 5.95 17.94 -11.87
N ALA A 253 6.14 18.59 -10.72
CA ALA A 253 7.47 18.92 -10.20
C ALA A 253 8.31 17.65 -9.95
N ALA A 254 7.70 16.59 -9.41
CA ALA A 254 8.40 15.34 -9.16
C ALA A 254 8.76 14.60 -10.47
N ILE A 255 7.85 14.52 -11.44
CA ILE A 255 8.10 13.91 -12.76
C ILE A 255 9.28 14.61 -13.46
N ALA A 256 9.34 15.94 -13.39
CA ALA A 256 10.41 16.73 -14.01
C ALA A 256 11.82 16.41 -13.47
N THR A 257 11.93 15.78 -12.29
CA THR A 257 13.21 15.33 -11.72
C THR A 257 13.64 13.94 -12.18
N ILE A 258 12.74 13.16 -12.78
CA ILE A 258 13.06 11.82 -13.28
C ILE A 258 13.81 11.96 -14.61
N PRO A 259 14.99 11.32 -14.76
CA PRO A 259 15.70 11.32 -16.04
C PRO A 259 14.83 10.78 -17.18
N ALA A 260 14.77 11.51 -18.29
CA ALA A 260 13.94 11.19 -19.46
C ALA A 260 14.18 9.76 -19.98
N LYS A 261 15.42 9.27 -19.89
CA LYS A 261 15.78 7.89 -20.26
C LYS A 261 15.05 6.81 -19.44
N LYS A 262 14.74 7.07 -18.16
CA LYS A 262 13.98 6.13 -17.33
C LYS A 262 12.51 6.06 -17.74
N LEU A 263 11.98 7.17 -18.25
CA LEU A 263 10.61 7.32 -18.72
C LEU A 263 10.41 6.90 -20.18
N ALA A 264 11.49 6.84 -20.96
CA ALA A 264 11.42 6.45 -22.37
C ALA A 264 10.81 5.04 -22.51
N PRO A 265 9.87 4.84 -23.46
CA PRO A 265 9.33 3.51 -23.72
C PRO A 265 10.42 2.59 -24.27
N VAL A 266 10.32 1.30 -23.97
CA VAL A 266 11.14 0.27 -24.60
C VAL A 266 10.54 -0.02 -25.98
N ASP A 267 11.39 -0.23 -26.99
CA ASP A 267 10.95 -0.28 -28.39
C ASP A 267 10.08 -1.49 -28.77
N ASP A 268 9.80 -2.39 -27.83
CA ASP A 268 9.09 -3.65 -28.08
C ASP A 268 7.61 -3.62 -27.68
N GLN A 269 6.87 -4.57 -28.26
CA GLN A 269 5.42 -4.73 -28.35
C GLN A 269 4.58 -4.31 -27.13
N GLY A 270 3.60 -3.42 -27.35
CA GLY A 270 2.35 -3.36 -26.57
C GLY A 270 2.31 -2.59 -25.25
N VAL A 271 3.44 -2.39 -24.54
CA VAL A 271 3.41 -2.02 -23.10
C VAL A 271 4.07 -0.66 -22.79
N ARG A 272 4.01 0.29 -23.73
CA ARG A 272 4.75 1.57 -23.65
C ARG A 272 4.30 2.48 -22.50
N HIS A 273 3.02 2.45 -22.14
CA HIS A 273 2.46 3.33 -21.13
C HIS A 273 2.77 2.90 -19.69
N GLU A 274 2.90 1.59 -19.45
CA GLU A 274 3.29 1.07 -18.14
C GLU A 274 4.71 1.51 -17.76
N ARG A 275 5.57 1.81 -18.74
CA ARG A 275 6.95 2.25 -18.45
C ARG A 275 7.00 3.60 -17.73
N ALA A 276 6.27 4.60 -18.21
CA ALA A 276 6.19 5.89 -17.52
C ALA A 276 5.56 5.74 -16.13
N ALA A 277 4.44 5.03 -16.04
CA ALA A 277 3.76 4.82 -14.76
C ALA A 277 4.64 4.06 -13.76
N GLY A 278 5.35 3.01 -14.20
CA GLY A 278 6.30 2.26 -13.39
C GLY A 278 7.52 3.07 -12.99
N ALA A 279 8.06 3.92 -13.87
CA ALA A 279 9.16 4.82 -13.52
C ALA A 279 8.74 5.88 -12.49
N ILE A 280 7.51 6.41 -12.58
CA ILE A 280 6.92 7.30 -11.57
C ILE A 280 6.70 6.55 -10.26
N ALA A 281 6.15 5.34 -10.30
CA ALA A 281 5.90 4.53 -9.12
C ALA A 281 7.20 4.06 -8.42
N ASN A 282 8.32 4.00 -9.14
CA ASN A 282 9.63 3.60 -8.61
C ASN A 282 10.52 4.78 -8.19
N ASP A 283 10.08 6.02 -8.36
CA ASP A 283 10.75 7.21 -7.80
C ASP A 283 10.07 7.62 -6.49
N PRO A 284 10.80 7.81 -5.36
CA PRO A 284 10.17 8.08 -4.07
C PRO A 284 9.29 9.33 -4.03
N ASN A 285 9.77 10.44 -4.62
CA ASN A 285 9.02 11.70 -4.59
C ASN A 285 7.87 11.66 -5.61
N ALA A 286 8.10 11.11 -6.80
CA ALA A 286 7.04 10.98 -7.79
C ALA A 286 5.95 9.97 -7.37
N TYR A 287 6.31 8.92 -6.63
CA TYR A 287 5.35 8.01 -6.01
C TYR A 287 4.46 8.74 -5.00
N LEU A 288 5.04 9.48 -4.05
CA LEU A 288 4.25 10.20 -3.03
C LEU A 288 3.33 11.24 -3.66
N ALA A 289 3.84 12.01 -4.62
CA ALA A 289 3.05 13.02 -5.33
C ALA A 289 1.97 12.38 -6.20
N GLY A 290 2.30 11.29 -6.90
CA GLY A 290 1.37 10.55 -7.75
C GLY A 290 0.28 9.85 -6.94
N LEU A 291 0.62 9.28 -5.78
CA LEU A 291 -0.34 8.68 -4.86
C LEU A 291 -1.36 9.69 -4.36
N ALA A 292 -0.89 10.89 -3.96
CA ALA A 292 -1.77 11.98 -3.56
C ALA A 292 -2.68 12.44 -4.72
N TYR A 293 -2.12 12.56 -5.93
CA TYR A 293 -2.88 12.92 -7.13
C TYR A 293 -3.95 11.88 -7.48
N VAL A 294 -3.60 10.59 -7.46
CA VAL A 294 -4.53 9.49 -7.75
C VAL A 294 -5.66 9.46 -6.72
N GLN A 295 -5.35 9.54 -5.43
CA GLN A 295 -6.36 9.58 -4.36
C GLN A 295 -7.32 10.76 -4.55
N CYS A 296 -6.77 11.94 -4.83
CA CYS A 296 -7.56 13.13 -5.13
C CYS A 296 -8.51 12.93 -6.32
N ALA A 297 -8.00 12.44 -7.45
CA ALA A 297 -8.78 12.25 -8.66
C ALA A 297 -9.89 11.19 -8.50
N MET A 298 -9.60 10.10 -7.77
CA MET A 298 -10.57 9.04 -7.49
C MET A 298 -11.71 9.50 -6.58
N GLY A 299 -11.47 10.46 -5.68
CA GLY A 299 -12.49 11.00 -4.77
C GLY A 299 -13.32 12.17 -5.33
N GLY A 300 -12.91 12.75 -6.47
CA GLY A 300 -13.49 13.97 -7.04
C GLY A 300 -13.93 13.85 -8.49
N GLU A 301 -13.16 14.45 -9.40
CA GLU A 301 -13.56 14.86 -10.75
C GLU A 301 -13.44 13.77 -11.84
N GLY A 302 -13.05 12.54 -11.46
CA GLY A 302 -13.05 11.37 -12.35
C GLY A 302 -11.66 10.81 -12.65
N SER A 303 -11.63 9.53 -13.05
CA SER A 303 -10.41 8.78 -13.34
C SER A 303 -10.01 8.92 -14.82
N GLY A 304 -9.32 10.02 -15.14
CA GLY A 304 -8.64 10.16 -16.42
C GLY A 304 -7.59 9.06 -16.65
N MET A 305 -7.11 8.88 -17.88
CA MET A 305 -6.20 7.79 -18.25
C MET A 305 -4.93 7.78 -17.40
N LEU A 306 -4.31 8.95 -17.15
CA LEU A 306 -3.12 9.04 -16.32
C LEU A 306 -3.37 8.51 -14.89
N VAL A 307 -4.54 8.84 -14.32
CA VAL A 307 -4.93 8.36 -12.99
C VAL A 307 -5.03 6.85 -12.99
N ARG A 308 -5.64 6.24 -14.02
CA ARG A 308 -5.76 4.78 -14.12
C ARG A 308 -4.40 4.09 -14.28
N LEU A 309 -3.53 4.64 -15.12
CA LEU A 309 -2.17 4.12 -15.33
C LEU A 309 -1.35 4.16 -14.04
N LEU A 310 -1.36 5.28 -13.33
CA LEU A 310 -0.67 5.42 -12.05
C LEU A 310 -1.29 4.53 -10.98
N ALA A 311 -2.62 4.46 -10.93
CA ALA A 311 -3.33 3.65 -9.95
C ALA A 311 -3.06 2.14 -10.14
N ASP A 312 -3.05 1.62 -11.37
CA ASP A 312 -2.70 0.21 -11.61
C ASP A 312 -1.24 -0.09 -11.28
N ALA A 313 -0.30 0.80 -11.65
CA ALA A 313 1.11 0.67 -11.28
C ALA A 313 1.31 0.68 -9.75
N MET A 314 0.62 1.58 -9.04
CA MET A 314 0.72 1.72 -7.58
C MET A 314 -0.10 0.67 -6.81
N ASN A 315 -1.11 0.06 -7.43
CA ASN A 315 -1.94 -0.97 -6.80
C ASN A 315 -1.10 -2.21 -6.43
N ARG A 316 -0.16 -2.58 -7.31
CA ARG A 316 0.66 -3.79 -7.18
C ARG A 316 2.08 -3.50 -6.70
N TRP A 317 2.36 -2.25 -6.33
CA TRP A 317 3.70 -1.81 -5.92
C TRP A 317 3.69 -1.36 -4.46
N PRO A 318 4.63 -1.83 -3.61
CA PRO A 318 4.66 -1.42 -2.21
C PRO A 318 4.82 0.08 -2.04
N GLY A 319 5.66 0.68 -2.89
CA GLY A 319 5.84 2.11 -2.95
C GLY A 319 6.72 2.69 -1.86
N PHE A 320 6.51 3.98 -1.59
CA PHE A 320 7.38 4.80 -0.75
C PHE A 320 6.59 5.61 0.30
N ARG A 321 5.40 5.14 0.68
CA ARG A 321 4.51 5.86 1.60
C ARG A 321 5.15 6.12 2.96
N GLY A 322 5.98 5.19 3.43
CA GLY A 322 6.65 5.25 4.72
C GLY A 322 7.91 4.36 4.76
N PRO A 323 8.53 4.21 5.95
CA PRO A 323 9.75 3.43 6.08
C PRO A 323 9.57 1.94 5.72
N ARG A 324 8.40 1.33 5.98
CA ARG A 324 8.18 -0.11 5.78
C ARG A 324 7.97 -0.45 4.31
N THR A 325 7.11 0.30 3.64
CA THR A 325 6.88 0.22 2.20
C THR A 325 8.15 0.53 1.41
N THR A 326 8.93 1.54 1.84
CA THR A 326 10.24 1.83 1.23
C THR A 326 11.25 0.68 1.43
N ALA A 327 11.28 0.06 2.61
CA ALA A 327 12.10 -1.12 2.87
C ALA A 327 11.76 -2.26 1.91
N LEU A 328 10.47 -2.59 1.79
CA LEU A 328 9.99 -3.63 0.87
C LEU A 328 10.36 -3.34 -0.59
N THR A 329 10.11 -2.11 -1.05
CA THR A 329 10.49 -1.67 -2.40
C THR A 329 12.02 -1.77 -2.63
N THR A 330 12.81 -1.43 -1.62
CA THR A 330 14.28 -1.52 -1.70
C THR A 330 14.75 -2.97 -1.81
N ILE A 331 14.16 -3.89 -1.04
CA ILE A 331 14.45 -5.33 -1.13
C ILE A 331 14.07 -5.87 -2.52
N MET A 332 12.88 -5.54 -3.02
CA MET A 332 12.41 -5.97 -4.35
C MET A 332 13.33 -5.50 -5.47
N ASN A 333 13.88 -4.29 -5.36
CA ASN A 333 14.80 -3.73 -6.35
C ASN A 333 16.26 -4.16 -6.19
N ALA A 334 16.62 -4.82 -5.08
CA ALA A 334 18.01 -5.18 -4.79
C ALA A 334 18.51 -6.38 -5.60
N GLY A 335 17.62 -7.14 -6.27
CA GLY A 335 18.01 -8.31 -7.08
C GLY A 335 18.73 -9.39 -6.26
N ILE A 336 18.31 -9.57 -5.00
CA ILE A 336 18.95 -10.52 -4.09
C ILE A 336 18.60 -11.95 -4.51
N GLU A 337 19.64 -12.74 -4.74
CA GLU A 337 19.55 -14.18 -4.99
C GLU A 337 20.00 -14.94 -3.73
N LEU A 338 19.39 -16.11 -3.50
CA LEU A 338 19.80 -17.03 -2.43
C LEU A 338 20.80 -18.04 -3.02
N ASP A 339 21.76 -18.48 -2.22
CA ASP A 339 22.73 -19.51 -2.65
C ASP A 339 22.07 -20.88 -2.80
N ASP A 340 21.12 -21.20 -1.92
CA ASP A 340 20.24 -22.36 -2.09
C ASP A 340 19.30 -22.17 -3.29
N ARG A 341 19.52 -22.97 -4.35
CA ARG A 341 18.76 -22.95 -5.60
C ARG A 341 17.28 -23.30 -5.43
N ASP A 342 16.92 -24.04 -4.37
CA ASP A 342 15.55 -24.41 -4.09
C ASP A 342 14.86 -23.39 -3.16
N ALA A 343 15.64 -22.54 -2.49
CA ALA A 343 15.10 -21.47 -1.66
C ALA A 343 14.59 -20.29 -2.51
N ARG A 344 13.55 -19.62 -2.02
CA ARG A 344 12.98 -18.43 -2.67
C ARG A 344 12.70 -17.36 -1.63
N LEU A 345 12.95 -16.11 -2.00
CA LEU A 345 12.44 -14.97 -1.25
C LEU A 345 10.94 -14.87 -1.45
N GLU A 346 10.19 -15.10 -0.38
CA GLU A 346 8.77 -14.84 -0.33
C GLU A 346 8.55 -13.37 0.01
N PHE A 347 7.87 -12.65 -0.89
CA PHE A 347 7.49 -11.26 -0.68
C PHE A 347 6.06 -11.20 -0.14
N PRO A 348 5.77 -10.30 0.81
CA PRO A 348 4.40 -10.04 1.23
C PRO A 348 3.56 -9.63 0.02
N ARG A 349 2.31 -10.09 -0.02
CA ARG A 349 1.37 -9.62 -1.05
C ARG A 349 1.16 -8.14 -0.87
N VAL A 350 1.35 -7.39 -1.95
CA VAL A 350 0.98 -5.98 -2.00
C VAL A 350 -0.25 -5.85 -2.88
N SER A 351 -1.35 -5.42 -2.26
CA SER A 351 -2.60 -5.16 -2.96
C SER A 351 -3.26 -3.92 -2.36
N ASN A 352 -2.95 -2.76 -2.93
CA ASN A 352 -3.63 -1.51 -2.58
C ASN A 352 -4.97 -1.43 -3.32
N ASN A 353 -5.87 -2.39 -3.08
CA ASN A 353 -7.09 -2.59 -3.87
C ASN A 353 -8.00 -1.35 -3.95
N TRP A 354 -7.87 -0.44 -2.99
CA TRP A 354 -8.54 0.85 -2.98
C TRP A 354 -8.05 1.82 -4.09
N LEU A 355 -6.93 1.52 -4.75
CA LEU A 355 -6.45 2.15 -5.99
C LEU A 355 -6.97 1.46 -7.25
N SER A 356 -7.52 0.24 -7.15
CA SER A 356 -8.03 -0.47 -8.33
C SER A 356 -9.23 0.27 -8.90
N SER A 357 -9.14 0.69 -10.17
CA SER A 357 -10.19 1.47 -10.85
C SER A 357 -11.06 0.63 -11.81
N GLY A 358 -10.94 -0.71 -11.76
CA GLY A 358 -11.45 -1.59 -12.81
C GLY A 358 -10.55 -1.51 -14.05
N GLY A 359 -10.46 -2.60 -14.84
CA GLY A 359 -9.44 -2.76 -15.87
C GLY A 359 -9.23 -1.57 -16.82
N THR A 360 -8.01 -1.44 -17.33
CA THR A 360 -7.58 -0.37 -18.25
C THR A 360 -8.05 -0.62 -19.69
N SER A 361 -9.35 -0.56 -19.92
CA SER A 361 -9.87 -0.46 -21.30
C SER A 361 -9.80 0.99 -21.75
N TYR A 362 -8.82 1.33 -22.59
CA TYR A 362 -8.75 2.63 -23.25
C TYR A 362 -9.67 2.66 -24.47
N LYS A 363 -10.33 3.80 -24.70
CA LYS A 363 -11.30 4.00 -25.78
C LYS A 363 -10.60 4.36 -27.08
N THR A 364 -9.54 5.17 -27.00
CA THR A 364 -8.78 5.61 -28.15
C THR A 364 -7.28 5.63 -27.85
N SER A 365 -6.49 5.37 -28.88
CA SER A 365 -5.04 5.62 -28.85
C SER A 365 -4.63 6.25 -30.16
N GLY A 366 -3.64 7.15 -30.10
CA GLY A 366 -3.10 7.83 -31.27
C GLY A 366 -1.62 8.06 -31.12
N ARG A 367 -0.85 7.64 -32.12
CA ARG A 367 0.59 7.91 -32.20
C ARG A 367 0.96 8.43 -33.56
N GLY A 368 1.88 9.38 -33.60
CA GLY A 368 2.46 9.88 -34.84
C GLY A 368 2.99 11.30 -34.76
N LYS A 369 3.46 11.78 -35.90
CA LYS A 369 3.92 13.16 -36.07
C LYS A 369 2.72 14.11 -36.07
N VAL A 370 2.72 15.10 -35.19
CA VAL A 370 1.68 16.13 -35.10
C VAL A 370 1.70 16.99 -36.36
N GLY A 371 0.54 17.11 -37.01
CA GLY A 371 0.32 18.03 -38.13
C GLY A 371 -0.28 19.35 -37.67
N LYS A 372 -1.28 19.31 -36.78
CA LYS A 372 -2.00 20.49 -36.28
C LYS A 372 -2.48 20.29 -34.85
N VAL A 373 -2.54 21.37 -34.08
CA VAL A 373 -3.14 21.42 -32.73
C VAL A 373 -4.17 22.56 -32.71
N GLU A 374 -5.41 22.27 -32.36
CA GLU A 374 -6.51 23.23 -32.28
C GLU A 374 -7.04 23.30 -30.85
N LYS A 375 -6.77 24.40 -30.14
CA LYS A 375 -7.24 24.60 -28.76
C LYS A 375 -8.74 24.94 -28.72
N GLN A 376 -9.45 24.34 -27.77
CA GLN A 376 -10.89 24.46 -27.56
C GLN A 376 -11.19 24.51 -26.06
N GLY A 377 -10.97 25.67 -25.43
CA GLY A 377 -11.10 25.84 -23.98
C GLY A 377 -10.13 24.95 -23.22
N ASP A 378 -10.66 24.06 -22.38
CA ASP A 378 -9.90 23.12 -21.54
C ASP A 378 -9.45 21.85 -22.28
N THR A 379 -9.72 21.76 -23.58
CA THR A 379 -9.28 20.65 -24.44
C THR A 379 -8.59 21.16 -25.70
N ALA A 380 -7.96 20.26 -26.46
CA ALA A 380 -7.53 20.52 -27.82
C ALA A 380 -7.66 19.30 -28.72
N VAL A 381 -7.85 19.54 -30.01
CA VAL A 381 -7.81 18.50 -31.04
C VAL A 381 -6.41 18.44 -31.65
N VAL A 382 -5.76 17.29 -31.49
CA VAL A 382 -4.45 16.99 -32.09
C VAL A 382 -4.66 16.15 -33.35
N SER A 383 -4.30 16.71 -34.49
CA SER A 383 -4.34 16.03 -35.80
C SER A 383 -2.93 15.60 -36.22
N PHE A 384 -2.84 14.42 -36.83
CA PHE A 384 -1.56 13.82 -37.25
C PHE A 384 -1.25 14.11 -38.72
N SER A 385 0.04 14.28 -39.02
CA SER A 385 0.52 14.36 -40.40
C SER A 385 0.22 13.06 -41.13
N PRO A 386 -0.20 13.10 -42.41
CA PRO A 386 -0.46 11.89 -43.19
C PRO A 386 0.75 10.95 -43.18
N LYS A 387 0.49 9.67 -42.94
CA LYS A 387 1.48 8.59 -43.02
C LYS A 387 1.08 7.68 -44.17
N MET A 388 1.47 8.07 -45.37
CA MET A 388 1.17 7.33 -46.59
C MET A 388 2.04 6.08 -46.64
N GLU A 389 1.43 4.91 -46.46
CA GLU A 389 2.12 3.63 -46.52
C GLU A 389 1.51 2.79 -47.65
N THR A 390 2.36 2.23 -48.49
CA THR A 390 1.95 1.32 -49.56
C THR A 390 1.88 -0.09 -49.01
N PHE A 391 0.67 -0.65 -48.99
CA PHE A 391 0.45 -2.04 -48.61
C PHE A 391 0.07 -2.86 -49.82
N THR A 392 0.53 -4.10 -49.80
CA THR A 392 0.06 -5.12 -50.71
C THR A 392 -1.13 -5.81 -50.06
N TYR A 393 -2.32 -5.59 -50.58
CA TYR A 393 -3.54 -6.25 -50.13
C TYR A 393 -3.99 -7.27 -51.16
N CYS A 394 -4.77 -8.23 -50.69
CA CYS A 394 -5.36 -9.21 -51.57
C CYS A 394 -6.50 -8.58 -52.36
N ALA A 395 -6.31 -8.44 -53.67
CA ALA A 395 -7.29 -7.85 -54.57
C ALA A 395 -8.35 -8.85 -55.00
N THR A 396 -8.00 -10.14 -55.08
CA THR A 396 -8.93 -11.21 -55.37
C THR A 396 -8.64 -12.39 -54.46
N ARG A 397 -9.63 -12.80 -53.67
CA ARG A 397 -9.60 -14.03 -52.90
C ARG A 397 -10.38 -15.10 -53.65
N LYS A 398 -9.85 -16.31 -53.68
CA LYS A 398 -10.60 -17.49 -54.09
C LYS A 398 -10.83 -18.34 -52.85
N GLU A 399 -12.10 -18.57 -52.54
CA GLU A 399 -12.50 -19.52 -51.50
C GLU A 399 -12.35 -20.94 -52.05
N SER A 400 -11.89 -21.84 -51.20
CA SER A 400 -11.91 -23.27 -51.45
C SER A 400 -13.15 -23.89 -50.81
N ASN A 401 -13.39 -25.18 -51.05
CA ASN A 401 -14.46 -25.92 -50.39
C ASN A 401 -14.06 -26.51 -49.02
N LYS A 402 -12.88 -26.14 -48.49
CA LYS A 402 -12.37 -26.64 -47.20
C LYS A 402 -12.80 -25.72 -46.06
N ILE A 403 -13.50 -26.26 -45.07
CA ILE A 403 -13.91 -25.51 -43.87
C ILE A 403 -12.70 -25.39 -42.93
N VAL A 404 -12.38 -24.17 -42.47
CA VAL A 404 -11.29 -23.90 -41.50
C VAL A 404 -11.80 -23.56 -40.11
N GLN A 405 -13.04 -23.08 -40.00
CA GLN A 405 -13.65 -22.75 -38.72
C GLN A 405 -15.17 -22.84 -38.82
N ILE A 406 -15.82 -23.25 -37.74
CA ILE A 406 -17.27 -23.14 -37.55
C ILE A 406 -17.48 -22.17 -36.38
N LEU A 407 -18.13 -21.04 -36.66
CA LEU A 407 -18.44 -20.04 -35.63
C LEU A 407 -19.57 -20.53 -34.71
N SER A 408 -19.69 -19.93 -33.53
CA SER A 408 -20.71 -20.30 -32.53
C SER A 408 -22.15 -20.12 -33.00
N ASN A 409 -22.39 -19.31 -34.03
CA ASN A 409 -23.68 -19.14 -34.69
C ASN A 409 -23.93 -20.15 -35.83
N GLY A 410 -23.04 -21.12 -36.03
CA GLY A 410 -23.12 -22.12 -37.10
C GLY A 410 -22.56 -21.69 -38.45
N THR A 411 -22.03 -20.46 -38.59
CA THR A 411 -21.40 -20.01 -39.85
C THR A 411 -20.11 -20.77 -40.12
N LEU A 412 -20.01 -21.37 -41.31
CA LEU A 412 -18.79 -22.01 -41.81
C LEU A 412 -17.87 -20.96 -42.43
N ILE A 413 -16.63 -20.89 -41.97
CA ILE A 413 -15.56 -20.12 -42.61
C ILE A 413 -14.74 -21.08 -43.45
N TYR A 414 -14.63 -20.79 -44.75
CA TYR A 414 -13.84 -21.57 -45.70
C TYR A 414 -12.41 -21.05 -45.82
N GLU A 415 -11.48 -21.95 -46.11
CA GLU A 415 -10.11 -21.61 -46.46
C GLU A 415 -10.14 -20.73 -47.72
N SER A 416 -9.50 -19.56 -47.65
CA SER A 416 -9.35 -18.67 -48.80
C SER A 416 -7.87 -18.40 -49.05
N TRP A 417 -7.48 -18.38 -50.33
CA TRP A 417 -6.16 -17.95 -50.74
C TRP A 417 -6.25 -16.73 -51.64
N CYS A 418 -5.21 -15.91 -51.59
CA CYS A 418 -5.12 -14.75 -52.43
C CYS A 418 -4.65 -15.14 -53.84
N THR A 419 -5.46 -14.86 -54.87
CA THR A 419 -5.11 -15.16 -56.28
C THR A 419 -4.53 -13.96 -57.01
N SER A 420 -4.75 -12.74 -56.52
CA SER A 420 -4.09 -11.55 -57.03
C SER A 420 -3.88 -10.51 -55.93
N TYR A 421 -2.74 -9.81 -56.01
CA TYR A 421 -2.39 -8.76 -55.08
C TYR A 421 -2.42 -7.40 -55.79
N LYS A 422 -2.85 -6.36 -55.08
CA LYS A 422 -2.71 -4.97 -55.51
C LYS A 422 -2.00 -4.16 -54.45
N GLN A 423 -1.31 -3.12 -54.88
CA GLN A 423 -0.76 -2.11 -54.00
C GLN A 423 -1.76 -0.98 -53.84
N ALA A 424 -2.03 -0.58 -52.60
CA ALA A 424 -2.74 0.65 -52.28
C ALA A 424 -1.88 1.47 -51.34
N THR A 425 -1.87 2.76 -51.58
CA THR A 425 -1.30 3.72 -50.64
C THR A 425 -2.43 4.25 -49.78
N GLU A 426 -2.38 3.93 -48.49
CA GLU A 426 -3.36 4.38 -47.51
C GLU A 426 -2.71 5.32 -46.50
N ASN A 427 -3.47 6.31 -46.03
CA ASN A 427 -3.05 7.12 -44.91
C ASN A 427 -3.26 6.33 -43.60
N ARG A 428 -2.17 5.88 -42.99
CA ARG A 428 -2.14 5.17 -41.70
C ARG A 428 -1.91 6.11 -40.51
N ALA A 429 -2.01 7.42 -40.70
CA ALA A 429 -1.96 8.34 -39.58
C ALA A 429 -3.09 8.05 -38.59
N SER A 430 -2.80 8.23 -37.29
CA SER A 430 -3.83 8.14 -36.27
C SER A 430 -4.93 9.17 -36.55
N LYS A 431 -6.19 8.81 -36.24
CA LYS A 431 -7.31 9.77 -36.33
C LYS A 431 -7.07 10.94 -35.37
N PRO A 432 -7.62 12.15 -35.64
CA PRO A 432 -7.56 13.25 -34.70
C PRO A 432 -8.01 12.83 -33.30
N GLN A 433 -7.29 13.26 -32.27
CA GLN A 433 -7.57 12.95 -30.86
C GLN A 433 -7.91 14.23 -30.11
N THR A 434 -8.89 14.17 -29.22
CA THR A 434 -9.19 15.25 -28.27
C THR A 434 -8.46 14.97 -26.96
N VAL A 435 -7.68 15.93 -26.49
CA VAL A 435 -6.87 15.81 -25.25
C VAL A 435 -7.15 16.96 -24.30
N ASP A 436 -6.95 16.75 -23.01
CA ASP A 436 -7.00 17.82 -22.00
C ASP A 436 -5.84 18.80 -22.24
N ALA A 437 -6.14 20.10 -22.15
CA ALA A 437 -5.19 21.17 -22.41
C ALA A 437 -3.97 21.14 -21.48
N ARG A 438 -4.10 20.56 -20.28
CA ARG A 438 -2.99 20.43 -19.32
C ARG A 438 -1.85 19.55 -19.84
N TYR A 439 -2.12 18.65 -20.77
CA TYR A 439 -1.13 17.73 -21.33
C TYR A 439 -0.47 18.24 -22.63
N LEU A 440 -0.78 19.46 -23.08
CA LEU A 440 -0.31 19.99 -24.36
C LEU A 440 1.11 20.56 -24.36
N ALA A 441 1.80 20.60 -23.23
CA ALA A 441 3.17 21.10 -23.20
C ALA A 441 4.07 20.29 -24.15
N GLY A 442 4.84 21.00 -24.98
CA GLY A 442 5.69 20.40 -26.02
C GLY A 442 4.95 19.95 -27.29
N VAL A 443 3.63 19.87 -27.30
CA VAL A 443 2.84 19.41 -28.46
C VAL A 443 2.75 20.52 -29.51
N LYS A 444 3.48 20.35 -30.61
CA LYS A 444 3.53 21.30 -31.73
C LYS A 444 3.67 20.57 -33.07
N PRO A 445 3.29 21.20 -34.20
CA PRO A 445 3.54 20.63 -35.52
C PRO A 445 5.00 20.17 -35.67
N GLY A 446 5.18 18.93 -36.13
CA GLY A 446 6.50 18.32 -36.29
C GLY A 446 6.94 17.39 -35.16
N ALA A 447 6.46 17.60 -33.93
CA ALA A 447 6.73 16.71 -32.80
C ALA A 447 6.08 15.34 -33.03
N VAL A 448 6.64 14.28 -32.45
CA VAL A 448 5.99 12.97 -32.40
C VAL A 448 5.34 12.81 -31.04
N VAL A 449 4.09 12.37 -30.99
CA VAL A 449 3.36 12.18 -29.74
C VAL A 449 2.76 10.78 -29.64
N GLU A 450 2.54 10.35 -28.41
CA GLU A 450 1.70 9.20 -28.06
C GLU A 450 0.59 9.69 -27.13
N ILE A 451 -0.65 9.44 -27.55
CA ILE A 451 -1.88 9.88 -26.90
C ILE A 451 -2.69 8.63 -26.55
N ILE A 452 -3.19 8.57 -25.32
CA ILE A 452 -4.09 7.52 -24.85
C ILE A 452 -5.29 8.21 -24.19
N ASP A 453 -6.47 7.95 -24.73
CA ASP A 453 -7.69 8.72 -24.45
C ASP A 453 -7.40 10.24 -24.47
N GLU A 454 -7.67 10.95 -23.38
CA GLU A 454 -7.48 12.40 -23.27
C GLU A 454 -6.06 12.84 -22.86
N VAL A 455 -5.11 11.91 -22.70
CA VAL A 455 -3.77 12.20 -22.17
C VAL A 455 -2.72 12.11 -23.26
N VAL A 456 -1.96 13.20 -23.45
CA VAL A 456 -0.70 13.16 -24.21
C VAL A 456 0.38 12.59 -23.29
N LEU A 457 0.65 11.28 -23.41
CA LEU A 457 1.56 10.59 -22.51
C LEU A 457 3.02 10.88 -22.81
N TYR A 458 3.40 10.93 -24.10
CA TYR A 458 4.77 11.20 -24.51
C TYR A 458 4.83 12.24 -25.62
N VAL A 459 5.85 13.09 -25.57
CA VAL A 459 6.23 14.01 -26.66
C VAL A 459 7.70 13.85 -26.95
N TRP A 460 8.04 13.56 -28.21
CA TRP A 460 9.39 13.64 -28.75
C TRP A 460 9.51 14.89 -29.63
N PRO A 461 10.63 15.63 -29.55
CA PRO A 461 10.82 16.85 -30.33
C PRO A 461 10.78 16.59 -31.84
N ASP A 462 11.21 15.40 -32.28
CA ASP A 462 11.11 14.91 -33.66
C ASP A 462 11.10 13.37 -33.70
N GLY A 463 11.07 12.78 -34.90
CA GLY A 463 11.06 11.32 -35.09
C GLY A 463 12.42 10.62 -34.96
N LYS A 464 13.50 11.35 -34.68
CA LYS A 464 14.86 10.81 -34.46
C LYS A 464 15.24 10.76 -32.98
N ALA A 465 14.58 11.54 -32.14
CA ALA A 465 14.81 11.54 -30.70
C ALA A 465 14.48 10.19 -30.07
N THR A 466 15.43 9.66 -29.28
CA THR A 466 15.29 8.37 -28.57
C THR A 466 14.70 8.51 -27.17
N VAL A 467 14.60 9.73 -26.65
CA VAL A 467 14.00 10.04 -25.35
C VAL A 467 12.93 11.12 -25.50
N PRO A 468 11.83 11.04 -24.73
CA PRO A 468 10.81 12.07 -24.77
C PRO A 468 11.36 13.39 -24.19
N SER A 469 10.91 14.52 -24.72
CA SER A 469 11.10 15.84 -24.09
C SER A 469 10.01 16.14 -23.07
N HIS A 470 8.83 15.54 -23.21
CA HIS A 470 7.75 15.66 -22.23
C HIS A 470 7.07 14.33 -21.94
N VAL A 471 6.63 14.14 -20.70
CA VAL A 471 5.84 13.00 -20.25
C VAL A 471 4.62 13.52 -19.49
N ALA A 472 3.42 13.13 -19.92
CA ALA A 472 2.16 13.60 -19.35
C ALA A 472 2.09 15.14 -19.21
N GLY A 473 2.52 15.89 -20.25
CA GLY A 473 2.55 17.36 -20.22
C GLY A 473 3.64 17.98 -19.34
N VAL A 474 4.57 17.20 -18.80
CA VAL A 474 5.68 17.68 -17.97
C VAL A 474 6.98 17.60 -18.75
N GLU A 475 7.75 18.67 -18.81
CA GLU A 475 9.10 18.68 -19.40
C GLU A 475 10.05 17.79 -18.57
N VAL A 476 10.79 16.91 -19.24
CA VAL A 476 11.74 15.96 -18.62
C VAL A 476 13.14 16.13 -19.22
N LYS A 477 14.16 15.85 -18.40
CA LYS A 477 15.57 16.10 -18.74
C LYS A 477 16.39 14.84 -18.99
#